data_AF-A0A4Q3FRW2-F1
#
_entry.id   AF-A0A4Q3FRW2-F1
#
_cell.length_a   1.000
_cell.length_b   1.000
_cell.length_c   1.000
_cell.angle_alpha   90.00
_cell.angle_beta   90.00
_cell.angle_gamma   90.00
#
_symmetry.space_group_name_H-M   'P 1'
#
loop_
_entity.id
_entity.type
_entity.pdbx_description
1 polymer ?
#
loop_
_entity_poly.entity_id
_entity_poly.type
_entity_poly.pdbx_seq_one_letter_code
_entity_poly.pdbx_strand_id
1 'polypeptide(L)'
;MQGKLTDAQWKELITPNSELNKRWLGQIDKIASYLKQLQYAHVPVLWRPYHEMNGVWFWWGNRPGSDGVIKLWKMMYDRFVNVYHLNNLLWVWGANGPRDIPKDEAYAYKNFYPGATYVDILGTDIYHFDYEQKDYNELLDLAKGKIIALTEVGELPKPEILEAQPKWAWFMVWTSWIWTDNTRERVKEIYSGIKTINH
;
A
#
# COMPACT_ATOMS: atom_id res chain seq x y z
N MET A 1 -8.28 -14.86 -2.05
CA MET A 1 -7.71 -16.21 -1.84
C MET A 1 -6.52 -16.07 -0.90
N GLN A 2 -6.67 -16.52 0.35
CA GLN A 2 -5.56 -16.72 1.29
C GLN A 2 -4.90 -18.05 0.96
N GLY A 3 -3.71 -18.02 0.38
CA GLY A 3 -2.89 -19.20 0.16
C GLY A 3 -1.43 -18.80 0.07
N LYS A 4 -0.57 -19.31 0.95
CA LYS A 4 0.87 -18.99 0.90
C LYS A 4 1.51 -19.75 -0.26
N LEU A 5 2.30 -19.05 -1.09
CA LEU A 5 3.21 -19.72 -2.02
C LEU A 5 4.32 -20.40 -1.24
N THR A 6 4.72 -21.60 -1.65
CA THR A 6 5.95 -22.23 -1.16
C THR A 6 7.18 -21.47 -1.67
N ASP A 7 8.35 -21.68 -1.06
CA ASP A 7 9.59 -21.04 -1.52
C ASP A 7 9.99 -21.44 -2.94
N ALA A 8 9.69 -22.69 -3.33
CA ALA A 8 9.89 -23.15 -4.70
C ALA A 8 8.98 -22.42 -5.69
N GLN A 9 7.69 -22.25 -5.35
CA GLN A 9 6.75 -21.48 -6.16
C GLN A 9 7.14 -20.00 -6.22
N TRP A 10 7.58 -19.41 -5.09
CA TRP A 10 8.08 -18.04 -5.09
C TRP A 10 9.28 -17.88 -6.02
N LYS A 11 10.26 -18.79 -5.93
CA LYS A 11 11.42 -18.80 -6.81
C LYS A 11 11.02 -18.94 -8.28
N GLU A 12 10.06 -19.82 -8.58
CA GLU A 12 9.52 -19.97 -9.92
C GLU A 12 8.89 -18.64 -10.39
N LEU A 13 8.00 -18.04 -9.61
CA LEU A 13 7.33 -16.76 -9.89
C LEU A 13 8.30 -15.64 -10.28
N ILE A 14 9.40 -15.49 -9.53
CA ILE A 14 10.40 -14.44 -9.75
C ILE A 14 11.48 -14.81 -10.80
N THR A 15 11.40 -16.01 -11.37
CA THR A 15 12.32 -16.46 -12.42
C THR A 15 11.71 -16.14 -13.80
N PRO A 16 12.34 -15.29 -14.62
CA PRO A 16 11.81 -14.94 -15.94
C PRO A 16 11.54 -16.18 -16.79
N ASN A 17 10.40 -16.17 -17.50
CA ASN A 17 9.97 -17.22 -18.43
C ASN A 17 9.68 -18.60 -17.82
N SER A 18 9.67 -18.74 -16.49
CA SER A 18 9.09 -19.93 -15.86
C SER A 18 7.56 -19.98 -16.11
N GLU A 19 6.95 -21.13 -15.87
CA GLU A 19 5.50 -21.28 -16.09
C GLU A 19 4.69 -20.42 -15.11
N LEU A 20 5.05 -20.38 -13.83
CA LEU A 20 4.38 -19.50 -12.87
C LEU A 20 4.64 -18.01 -13.16
N ASN A 21 5.83 -17.64 -13.62
CA ASN A 21 6.12 -16.27 -14.02
C ASN A 21 5.27 -15.82 -15.21
N LYS A 22 5.14 -16.66 -16.27
CA LYS A 22 4.27 -16.37 -17.43
C LYS A 22 2.81 -16.22 -17.02
N ARG A 23 2.33 -17.07 -16.12
CA ARG A 23 0.95 -16.99 -15.60
C ARG A 23 0.73 -15.70 -14.84
N TRP A 24 1.65 -15.32 -13.97
CA TRP A 24 1.60 -14.05 -13.25
C TRP A 24 1.67 -12.85 -14.21
N LEU A 25 2.55 -12.87 -15.20
CA LEU A 25 2.61 -11.85 -16.26
C LEU A 25 1.25 -11.69 -16.94
N GLY A 26 0.62 -12.79 -17.36
CA GLY A 26 -0.72 -12.75 -17.96
C GLY A 26 -1.81 -12.14 -17.05
N GLN A 27 -1.70 -12.33 -15.73
CA GLN A 27 -2.62 -11.70 -14.77
C GLN A 27 -2.41 -10.19 -14.68
N ILE A 28 -1.16 -9.74 -14.52
CA ILE A 28 -0.87 -8.31 -14.39
C ILE A 28 -1.05 -7.56 -15.72
N ASP A 29 -0.85 -8.25 -16.86
CA ASP A 29 -1.11 -7.74 -18.21
C ASP A 29 -2.59 -7.38 -18.41
N LYS A 30 -3.49 -8.22 -17.88
CA LYS A 30 -4.93 -7.93 -17.91
C LYS A 30 -5.26 -6.67 -17.10
N ILE A 31 -4.62 -6.47 -15.94
CA ILE A 31 -4.80 -5.26 -15.13
C ILE A 31 -4.27 -4.04 -15.88
N ALA A 32 -3.07 -4.14 -16.46
CA ALA A 32 -2.45 -3.08 -17.23
C ALA A 32 -3.33 -2.61 -18.40
N SER A 33 -4.07 -3.53 -19.03
CA SER A 33 -5.01 -3.19 -20.11
C SER A 33 -6.14 -2.26 -19.65
N TYR A 34 -6.65 -2.44 -18.43
CA TYR A 34 -7.66 -1.53 -17.85
C TYR A 34 -7.04 -0.20 -17.41
N LEU A 35 -5.85 -0.23 -16.80
CA LEU A 35 -5.13 1.00 -16.45
C LEU A 35 -4.82 1.84 -17.70
N LYS A 36 -4.58 1.19 -18.85
CA LYS A 36 -4.41 1.88 -20.14
C LYS A 36 -5.67 2.59 -20.60
N GLN A 37 -6.86 2.04 -20.34
CA GLN A 37 -8.13 2.73 -20.62
C GLN A 37 -8.27 4.00 -19.79
N LEU A 38 -7.91 3.93 -18.49
CA LEU A 38 -7.86 5.13 -17.63
C LEU A 38 -6.85 6.16 -18.14
N GLN A 39 -5.70 5.71 -18.64
CA GLN A 39 -4.71 6.60 -19.27
C GLN A 39 -5.28 7.30 -20.50
N TYR A 40 -5.97 6.58 -21.39
CA TYR A 40 -6.61 7.19 -22.56
C TYR A 40 -7.73 8.17 -22.18
N ALA A 41 -8.37 7.96 -21.04
CA ALA A 41 -9.32 8.90 -20.46
C ALA A 41 -8.67 10.05 -19.66
N HIS A 42 -7.34 10.16 -19.65
CA HIS A 42 -6.58 11.16 -18.89
C HIS A 42 -6.83 11.12 -17.37
N VAL A 43 -7.11 9.94 -16.82
CA VAL A 43 -7.34 9.74 -15.39
C VAL A 43 -6.03 9.33 -14.70
N PRO A 44 -5.49 10.15 -13.78
CA PRO A 44 -4.39 9.73 -12.92
C PRO A 44 -4.89 8.72 -11.87
N VAL A 45 -4.05 7.74 -11.53
CA VAL A 45 -4.41 6.67 -10.59
C VAL A 45 -3.38 6.61 -9.46
N LEU A 46 -3.87 6.70 -8.22
CA LEU A 46 -3.10 6.29 -7.04
C LEU A 46 -3.02 4.76 -7.02
N TRP A 47 -1.97 4.21 -7.60
CA TRP A 47 -1.80 2.77 -7.82
C TRP A 47 -1.09 2.14 -6.62
N ARG A 48 -1.82 1.33 -5.83
CA ARG A 48 -1.34 0.69 -4.61
C ARG A 48 -1.30 -0.84 -4.71
N PRO A 49 -0.42 -1.44 -5.55
CA PRO A 49 -0.33 -2.87 -5.70
C PRO A 49 0.30 -3.53 -4.47
N TYR A 50 -0.01 -4.82 -4.25
CA TYR A 50 0.63 -5.64 -3.21
C TYR A 50 0.68 -4.97 -1.83
N HIS A 51 -0.42 -4.32 -1.43
CA HIS A 51 -0.53 -3.64 -0.14
C HIS A 51 -0.30 -4.58 1.05
N GLU A 52 0.06 -4.00 2.19
CA GLU A 52 0.32 -4.71 3.45
C GLU A 52 1.37 -5.83 3.30
N MET A 53 2.36 -5.61 2.43
CA MET A 53 3.38 -6.62 2.12
C MET A 53 4.28 -7.00 3.30
N ASN A 54 4.30 -6.19 4.36
CA ASN A 54 4.99 -6.49 5.61
C ASN A 54 4.20 -7.40 6.55
N GLY A 55 2.91 -7.66 6.27
CA GLY A 55 2.05 -8.57 7.01
C GLY A 55 2.23 -10.05 6.63
N VAL A 56 1.73 -10.97 7.46
CA VAL A 56 1.86 -12.44 7.26
C VAL A 56 0.66 -13.12 6.57
N TRP A 57 -0.39 -12.35 6.25
CA TRP A 57 -1.69 -12.86 5.79
C TRP A 57 -1.83 -12.99 4.27
N PHE A 58 -1.17 -12.12 3.50
CA PHE A 58 -1.18 -12.21 2.05
C PHE A 58 -0.09 -13.14 1.50
N TRP A 59 -0.32 -13.69 0.32
CA TRP A 59 0.62 -14.61 -0.32
C TRP A 59 1.93 -13.93 -0.76
N TRP A 60 1.88 -12.62 -0.99
CA TRP A 60 3.05 -11.77 -1.24
C TRP A 60 3.69 -11.22 0.04
N GLY A 61 3.04 -11.42 1.19
CA GLY A 61 3.43 -10.86 2.48
C GLY A 61 4.62 -11.58 3.12
N ASN A 62 5.32 -10.87 4.01
CA ASN A 62 6.48 -11.37 4.78
C ASN A 62 7.54 -12.09 3.91
N ARG A 63 7.86 -11.49 2.76
CA ARG A 63 8.94 -11.92 1.86
C ARG A 63 10.03 -10.83 1.86
N PRO A 64 10.89 -10.73 2.89
CA PRO A 64 11.93 -9.71 2.94
C PRO A 64 13.09 -10.03 1.98
N GLY A 65 13.99 -9.06 1.81
CA GLY A 65 15.20 -9.23 1.01
C GLY A 65 15.02 -8.96 -0.48
N SER A 66 16.13 -8.92 -1.21
CA SER A 66 16.15 -8.50 -2.62
C SER A 66 15.41 -9.44 -3.57
N ASP A 67 15.34 -10.73 -3.25
CA ASP A 67 14.54 -11.72 -3.98
C ASP A 67 13.12 -11.89 -3.42
N GLY A 68 12.76 -11.12 -2.38
CA GLY A 68 11.43 -11.09 -1.79
C GLY A 68 10.47 -10.17 -2.55
N VAL A 69 9.48 -9.60 -1.85
CA VAL A 69 8.42 -8.77 -2.44
C VAL A 69 8.98 -7.54 -3.18
N ILE A 70 10.17 -7.08 -2.81
CA ILE A 70 10.89 -6.01 -3.52
C ILE A 70 11.14 -6.38 -4.99
N LYS A 71 11.47 -7.65 -5.30
CA LYS A 71 11.66 -8.11 -6.67
C LYS A 71 10.35 -8.13 -7.43
N LEU A 72 9.28 -8.64 -6.81
CA LEU A 72 7.95 -8.69 -7.39
C LEU A 72 7.43 -7.28 -7.73
N TRP A 73 7.63 -6.32 -6.82
CA TRP A 73 7.31 -4.91 -7.05
C TRP A 73 8.04 -4.36 -8.28
N LYS A 74 9.36 -4.54 -8.35
CA LYS A 74 10.19 -4.05 -9.47
C LYS A 74 9.83 -4.71 -10.79
N MET A 75 9.48 -6.00 -10.78
CA MET A 75 9.00 -6.70 -11.97
C MET A 75 7.67 -6.12 -12.48
N MET A 76 6.71 -5.82 -11.60
CA MET A 76 5.47 -5.15 -11.99
C MET A 76 5.74 -3.73 -12.49
N TYR A 77 6.60 -2.98 -11.79
CA TYR A 77 6.99 -1.63 -12.19
C TYR A 77 7.56 -1.62 -13.61
N ASP A 78 8.54 -2.47 -13.89
CA ASP A 78 9.13 -2.58 -15.23
C ASP A 78 8.08 -2.96 -16.28
N ARG A 79 7.23 -3.95 -16.00
CA ARG A 79 6.16 -4.34 -16.91
C ARG A 79 5.21 -3.17 -17.19
N PHE A 80 4.76 -2.46 -16.17
CA PHE A 80 3.74 -1.42 -16.32
C PHE A 80 4.31 -0.14 -16.94
N VAL A 81 5.48 0.30 -16.49
CA VAL A 81 6.10 1.55 -16.93
C VAL A 81 6.83 1.38 -18.26
N ASN A 82 7.66 0.34 -18.40
CA ASN A 82 8.54 0.21 -19.57
C ASN A 82 7.93 -0.59 -20.71
N VAL A 83 7.04 -1.56 -20.43
CA VAL A 83 6.39 -2.35 -21.49
C VAL A 83 5.01 -1.79 -21.86
N TYR A 84 4.16 -1.47 -20.89
CA TYR A 84 2.83 -0.92 -21.16
C TYR A 84 2.81 0.60 -21.32
N HIS A 85 3.91 1.28 -20.99
CA HIS A 85 4.00 2.75 -21.02
C HIS A 85 2.84 3.41 -20.27
N LEU A 86 2.56 2.89 -19.06
CA LEU A 86 1.59 3.47 -18.14
C LEU A 86 2.23 4.65 -17.42
N ASN A 87 1.90 5.86 -17.86
CA ASN A 87 2.43 7.12 -17.34
C ASN A 87 1.39 7.93 -16.55
N ASN A 88 0.22 7.34 -16.29
CA ASN A 88 -0.84 7.91 -15.46
C ASN A 88 -0.89 7.34 -14.04
N LEU A 89 0.09 6.53 -13.63
CA LEU A 89 0.14 5.89 -12.31
C LEU A 89 1.07 6.65 -11.38
N LEU A 90 0.58 6.99 -10.19
CA LEU A 90 1.41 7.34 -9.03
C LEU A 90 1.57 6.08 -8.19
N TRP A 91 2.81 5.65 -7.98
CA TRP A 91 3.13 4.41 -7.27
C TRP A 91 3.06 4.60 -5.76
N VAL A 92 1.99 4.08 -5.17
CA VAL A 92 1.74 4.13 -3.73
C VAL A 92 2.21 2.83 -3.09
N TRP A 93 3.33 2.87 -2.36
CA TRP A 93 3.77 1.75 -1.54
C TRP A 93 3.01 1.79 -0.21
N GLY A 94 2.01 0.92 -0.05
CA GLY A 94 1.18 0.85 1.17
C GLY A 94 1.50 -0.38 2.02
N ALA A 95 2.08 -0.19 3.19
CA ALA A 95 2.31 -1.24 4.19
C ALA A 95 1.16 -1.30 5.22
N ASN A 96 1.24 -2.21 6.19
CA ASN A 96 0.41 -2.22 7.40
C ASN A 96 1.21 -1.60 8.56
N GLY A 97 0.54 -0.99 9.55
CA GLY A 97 1.18 -0.61 10.82
C GLY A 97 1.94 -1.79 11.46
N PRO A 98 3.22 -1.65 11.86
CA PRO A 98 3.99 -2.73 12.43
C PRO A 98 3.38 -3.23 13.74
N ARG A 99 3.21 -4.55 13.88
CA ARG A 99 2.67 -5.18 15.08
C ARG A 99 3.21 -6.59 15.29
N ASP A 100 3.29 -7.00 16.55
CA ASP A 100 3.78 -8.31 16.98
C ASP A 100 2.66 -9.11 17.67
N ILE A 101 1.59 -9.38 16.91
CA ILE A 101 0.47 -10.19 17.34
C ILE A 101 0.64 -11.58 16.73
N PRO A 102 0.65 -12.67 17.53
CA PRO A 102 0.87 -14.02 17.00
C PRO A 102 -0.10 -14.36 15.86
N LYS A 103 0.46 -14.74 14.70
CA LYS A 103 -0.26 -15.06 13.44
C LYS A 103 -0.91 -13.87 12.73
N ASP A 104 -0.65 -12.66 13.20
CA ASP A 104 -1.13 -11.40 12.63
C ASP A 104 -0.01 -10.33 12.66
N GLU A 105 1.23 -10.79 12.53
CA GLU A 105 2.42 -9.95 12.58
C GLU A 105 2.52 -9.08 11.32
N ALA A 106 2.98 -7.84 11.52
CA ALA A 106 3.42 -6.95 10.46
C ALA A 106 4.80 -6.39 10.83
N TYR A 107 5.78 -6.61 9.98
CA TYR A 107 7.18 -6.30 10.29
C TYR A 107 7.57 -4.87 9.87
N ALA A 108 8.76 -4.42 10.28
CA ALA A 108 9.28 -3.09 10.01
C ALA A 108 9.24 -2.70 8.52
N TYR A 109 8.83 -1.46 8.24
CA TYR A 109 8.56 -0.95 6.89
C TYR A 109 9.75 -1.12 5.94
N LYS A 110 10.95 -0.76 6.43
CA LYS A 110 12.19 -0.76 5.66
C LYS A 110 12.55 -2.11 5.02
N ASN A 111 12.09 -3.22 5.59
CA ASN A 111 12.44 -4.57 5.11
C ASN A 111 11.79 -4.92 3.77
N PHE A 112 10.78 -4.15 3.34
CA PHE A 112 9.99 -4.41 2.14
C PHE A 112 9.95 -3.21 1.18
N TYR A 113 10.70 -2.15 1.47
CA TYR A 113 10.75 -0.94 0.66
C TYR A 113 11.60 -1.14 -0.60
N PRO A 114 11.05 -0.97 -1.82
CA PRO A 114 11.77 -1.29 -3.05
C PRO A 114 12.79 -0.21 -3.47
N GLY A 115 12.79 0.94 -2.78
CA GLY A 115 13.66 2.08 -3.04
C GLY A 115 12.93 3.26 -3.68
N ALA A 116 13.46 4.47 -3.46
CA ALA A 116 12.83 5.74 -3.83
C ALA A 116 12.55 5.92 -5.32
N THR A 117 13.26 5.20 -6.19
CA THR A 117 13.06 5.21 -7.65
C THR A 117 11.74 4.55 -8.07
N TYR A 118 11.20 3.64 -7.26
CA TYR A 118 10.05 2.81 -7.61
C TYR A 118 8.77 3.18 -6.84
N VAL A 119 8.80 4.30 -6.10
CA VAL A 119 7.73 4.72 -5.18
C VAL A 119 7.58 6.22 -5.26
N ASP A 120 6.37 6.70 -5.49
CA ASP A 120 6.02 8.12 -5.44
C ASP A 120 5.54 8.53 -4.05
N ILE A 121 4.70 7.68 -3.44
CA ILE A 121 4.02 7.93 -2.17
C ILE A 121 4.16 6.71 -1.27
N LEU A 122 4.44 6.92 0.01
CA LEU A 122 4.41 5.85 1.01
C LEU A 122 3.07 5.90 1.75
N GLY A 123 2.60 4.74 2.18
CA GLY A 123 1.36 4.62 2.93
C GLY A 123 1.45 3.55 3.97
N THR A 124 0.60 3.69 4.99
CA THR A 124 0.36 2.62 5.96
C THR A 124 -1.12 2.48 6.22
N ASP A 125 -1.55 1.24 6.40
CA ASP A 125 -2.90 0.87 6.80
C ASP A 125 -2.93 0.82 8.33
N ILE A 126 -3.88 1.52 8.94
CA ILE A 126 -4.02 1.67 10.39
C ILE A 126 -5.43 1.28 10.81
N TYR A 127 -5.52 0.18 11.54
CA TYR A 127 -6.76 -0.35 12.08
C TYR A 127 -6.72 -0.33 13.62
N HIS A 128 -7.88 -0.43 14.26
CA HIS A 128 -8.01 -0.46 15.72
C HIS A 128 -7.51 0.81 16.42
N PHE A 129 -7.59 1.94 15.71
CA PHE A 129 -7.18 3.26 16.20
C PHE A 129 -5.69 3.35 16.65
N ASP A 130 -4.83 2.49 16.10
CA ASP A 130 -3.42 2.34 16.49
C ASP A 130 -2.50 3.39 15.80
N TYR A 131 -2.84 4.66 15.97
CA TYR A 131 -2.11 5.79 15.37
C TYR A 131 -0.83 6.14 16.14
N GLU A 132 0.07 5.17 16.26
CA GLU A 132 1.30 5.28 17.05
C GLU A 132 2.29 6.29 16.47
N GLN A 133 2.77 7.21 17.31
CA GLN A 133 3.71 8.25 16.89
C GLN A 133 5.04 7.66 16.39
N LYS A 134 5.46 6.51 16.95
CA LYS A 134 6.67 5.80 16.50
C LYS A 134 6.55 5.34 15.05
N ASP A 135 5.39 4.85 14.64
CA ASP A 135 5.19 4.24 13.33
C ASP A 135 5.04 5.34 12.26
N TYR A 136 4.37 6.45 12.62
CA TYR A 136 4.39 7.67 11.82
C TYR A 136 5.82 8.20 11.59
N ASN A 137 6.65 8.26 12.63
CA ASN A 137 8.03 8.72 12.52
C ASN A 137 8.88 7.75 11.66
N GLU A 138 8.73 6.44 11.83
CA GLU A 138 9.45 5.44 11.01
C GLU A 138 9.10 5.59 9.52
N LEU A 139 7.81 5.76 9.20
CA LEU A 139 7.38 5.94 7.82
C LEU A 139 7.89 7.27 7.23
N LEU A 140 7.87 8.36 8.00
CA LEU A 140 8.45 9.65 7.59
C LEU A 140 9.94 9.55 7.29
N ASP A 141 10.69 8.87 8.18
CA ASP A 141 12.13 8.69 8.03
C ASP A 141 12.47 7.88 6.79
N LEU A 142 11.63 6.88 6.45
CA LEU A 142 11.74 6.09 5.24
C LEU A 142 11.36 6.90 3.99
N ALA A 143 10.34 7.76 4.08
CA ALA A 143 9.84 8.55 2.96
C ALA A 143 10.85 9.58 2.44
N LYS A 144 11.77 10.06 3.28
CA LYS A 144 12.83 11.01 2.91
C LYS A 144 12.30 12.23 2.14
N GLY A 145 11.16 12.77 2.59
CA GLY A 145 10.50 13.94 1.99
C GLY A 145 9.45 13.62 0.92
N LYS A 146 9.26 12.34 0.54
CA LYS A 146 8.09 11.91 -0.22
C LYS A 146 6.81 12.04 0.61
N ILE A 147 5.68 12.08 -0.07
CA ILE A 147 4.36 12.12 0.56
C ILE A 147 4.12 10.84 1.35
N ILE A 148 3.45 10.96 2.50
CA ILE A 148 2.93 9.83 3.26
C ILE A 148 1.40 9.91 3.38
N ALA A 149 0.73 8.77 3.46
CA ALA A 149 -0.73 8.70 3.57
C ALA A 149 -1.21 7.55 4.46
N LEU A 150 -2.42 7.69 5.01
CA LEU A 150 -3.16 6.61 5.65
C LEU A 150 -3.92 5.86 4.56
N THR A 151 -3.30 4.81 4.01
CA THR A 151 -3.81 4.17 2.79
C THR A 151 -5.06 3.34 3.01
N GLU A 152 -5.28 2.86 4.23
CA GLU A 152 -6.55 2.36 4.75
C GLU A 152 -6.67 2.75 6.22
N VAL A 153 -7.88 3.07 6.67
CA VAL A 153 -8.19 3.21 8.09
C VAL A 153 -9.51 2.55 8.42
N GLY A 154 -9.60 2.04 9.64
CA GLY A 154 -10.87 1.67 10.24
C GLY A 154 -11.54 2.87 10.87
N GLU A 155 -11.12 3.12 12.10
CA GLU A 155 -11.47 4.31 12.87
C GLU A 155 -10.77 5.56 12.32
N LEU A 156 -11.54 6.61 12.03
CA LEU A 156 -11.01 7.90 11.57
C LEU A 156 -10.04 8.49 12.61
N PRO A 157 -8.92 9.10 12.17
CA PRO A 157 -7.98 9.75 13.08
C PRO A 157 -8.65 10.97 13.71
N LYS A 158 -8.65 11.06 15.04
CA LYS A 158 -9.18 12.21 15.77
C LYS A 158 -8.40 13.50 15.45
N PRO A 159 -8.97 14.69 15.67
CA PRO A 159 -8.28 15.96 15.39
C PRO A 159 -6.91 16.05 16.06
N GLU A 160 -6.77 15.61 17.31
CA GLU A 160 -5.49 15.62 18.03
C GLU A 160 -4.41 14.73 17.38
N ILE A 161 -4.81 13.64 16.71
CA ILE A 161 -3.89 12.79 15.95
C ILE A 161 -3.43 13.53 14.69
N LEU A 162 -4.34 14.20 13.99
CA LEU A 162 -4.00 15.01 12.81
C LEU A 162 -3.14 16.23 13.16
N GLU A 163 -3.28 16.79 14.37
CA GLU A 163 -2.38 17.81 14.90
C GLU A 163 -0.98 17.27 15.17
N ALA A 164 -0.88 16.10 15.81
CA ALA A 164 0.41 15.45 16.12
C ALA A 164 1.10 14.85 14.90
N GLN A 165 0.33 14.45 13.88
CA GLN A 165 0.79 13.76 12.67
C GLN A 165 0.39 14.53 11.40
N PRO A 166 0.85 15.78 11.22
CA PRO A 166 0.32 16.68 10.20
C PRO A 166 0.76 16.35 8.76
N LYS A 167 1.55 15.30 8.54
CA LYS A 167 2.09 14.95 7.22
C LYS A 167 1.25 13.93 6.44
N TRP A 168 0.18 13.41 7.03
CA TRP A 168 -0.77 12.56 6.30
C TRP A 168 -1.48 13.35 5.20
N ALA A 169 -1.31 12.93 3.94
CA ALA A 169 -1.91 13.61 2.80
C ALA A 169 -3.39 13.24 2.58
N TRP A 170 -3.77 12.00 2.89
CA TRP A 170 -5.16 11.54 2.89
C TRP A 170 -5.35 10.38 3.87
N PHE A 171 -6.61 10.06 4.13
CA PHE A 171 -7.05 8.81 4.75
C PHE A 171 -8.14 8.16 3.89
N MET A 172 -8.22 6.83 3.90
CA MET A 172 -9.26 6.09 3.18
C MET A 172 -9.94 5.10 4.13
N VAL A 173 -11.21 5.35 4.48
CA VAL A 173 -11.93 4.44 5.38
C VAL A 173 -12.30 3.15 4.65
N TRP A 174 -12.05 2.00 5.28
CA TRP A 174 -12.35 0.70 4.70
C TRP A 174 -13.86 0.43 4.66
N THR A 175 -14.46 0.58 3.47
CA THR A 175 -15.86 0.18 3.18
C THR A 175 -16.86 0.60 4.28
N SER A 176 -17.49 -0.34 4.98
CA SER A 176 -18.54 -0.10 5.97
C SER A 176 -18.01 0.42 7.31
N TRP A 177 -16.70 0.46 7.52
CA TRP A 177 -16.09 0.89 8.79
C TRP A 177 -16.34 2.37 9.09
N ILE A 178 -16.71 3.15 8.07
CA ILE A 178 -17.24 4.50 8.26
C ILE A 178 -18.52 4.52 9.13
N TRP A 179 -19.25 3.40 9.21
CA TRP A 179 -20.47 3.25 10.00
C TRP A 179 -20.32 2.27 11.17
N THR A 180 -19.52 1.22 11.02
CA THR A 180 -19.37 0.17 12.06
C THR A 180 -18.33 0.54 13.12
N ASP A 181 -17.32 1.32 12.76
CA ASP A 181 -16.15 1.60 13.60
C ASP A 181 -16.03 3.10 13.93
N ASN A 182 -16.94 3.91 13.40
CA ASN A 182 -17.03 5.34 13.63
C ASN A 182 -18.45 5.77 14.03
N THR A 183 -18.55 6.59 15.08
CA THR A 183 -19.81 7.25 15.42
C THR A 183 -20.11 8.34 14.40
N ARG A 184 -21.39 8.68 14.21
CA ARG A 184 -21.79 9.76 13.29
C ARG A 184 -21.17 11.10 13.69
N GLU A 185 -21.02 11.33 14.99
CA GLU A 185 -20.42 12.53 15.56
C GLU A 185 -18.95 12.63 15.17
N ARG A 186 -18.18 11.53 15.27
CA ARG A 186 -16.77 11.49 14.85
C ARG A 186 -16.61 11.67 13.35
N VAL A 187 -17.46 11.03 12.54
CA VAL A 187 -17.44 11.27 11.09
C VAL A 187 -17.65 12.74 10.77
N LYS A 188 -18.66 13.39 11.38
CA LYS A 188 -18.92 14.82 11.20
C LYS A 188 -17.76 15.68 11.67
N GLU A 189 -17.20 15.40 12.84
CA GLU A 189 -16.06 16.15 13.40
C GLU A 189 -14.87 16.15 12.44
N ILE A 190 -14.50 14.98 11.91
CA ILE A 190 -13.35 14.87 10.99
C ILE A 190 -13.65 15.50 9.63
N TYR A 191 -14.82 15.24 9.05
CA TYR A 191 -15.16 15.79 7.73
C TYR A 191 -15.47 17.30 7.78
N SER A 192 -15.84 17.88 8.92
CA SER A 192 -16.00 19.33 9.06
C SER A 192 -14.74 20.04 9.59
N GLY A 193 -13.69 19.29 9.91
CA GLY A 193 -12.44 19.83 10.44
C GLY A 193 -11.70 20.70 9.42
N ILE A 194 -11.11 21.81 9.90
CA ILE A 194 -10.41 22.79 9.06
C ILE A 194 -9.19 22.25 8.28
N LYS A 195 -8.66 21.08 8.70
CA LYS A 195 -7.53 20.39 8.05
C LYS A 195 -7.98 19.32 7.05
N THR A 196 -9.27 19.02 6.99
CA THR A 196 -9.83 18.03 6.08
C THR A 196 -10.37 18.72 4.84
N ILE A 197 -10.00 18.23 3.66
CA ILE A 197 -10.52 18.72 2.39
C ILE A 197 -11.59 17.76 1.89
N ASN A 198 -12.80 18.27 1.66
CA ASN A 198 -13.89 17.58 0.96
C ASN A 198 -14.66 18.57 0.08
N HIS A 199 -15.46 18.03 -0.84
CA HIS A 199 -16.24 18.77 -1.83
C HIS A 199 -17.74 18.58 -1.60
#